data_AF-A0A835HSV9-F1
#
_entry.id   AF-A0A835HSV9-F1
#
_cell.length_a   1.000
_cell.length_b   1.000
_cell.length_c   1.000
_cell.angle_alpha   90.00
_cell.angle_beta   90.00
_cell.angle_gamma   90.00
#
_symmetry.space_group_name_H-M   'P 1'
#
loop_
_entity.id
_entity.type
_entity.pdbx_description
1 polymer ?
#
loop_
_entity_poly.entity_id
_entity_poly.type
_entity_poly.pdbx_seq_one_letter_code
_entity_poly.pdbx_strand_id
1 'polypeptide(L)'
;MEETIVTSEKTSTSFPASSATRLICRVCQKQFSNYTCPRCNSRYCSLECYKVSSELNCTTLSEETIQKILSGNQFSLDDLSAEEMKKFQSTIASGELSKLIEPWEPWWLKPSARRISLSSEGTQLVQPVHQKDITMPAQHSMESGHSSDVPAGPETPIPPICKLTSTHPSPLLSVHLVDVVYSYCFTLRLYNGDWHSDALGAAMVLLSLSNVLGEGGQPESVSDVLSYCLEQTCSPAYRHAGGLRFGLGLLEDITCLLNLGGPAVVCLLCDLQRLIQAAEEQLNLEKPRKVKSDITSKFKPATRKVYFLMCWVHEKSGEAWSSLAAIIDLEKKSIDATNQGESRKAMQTTLPNEEAVVFVVSTTGQGDIPDSMKVFWRFLLQKNLSQNWLKGVRYAVFGLGDSAKKLDKRLSDLGGTPIIERSLGDDQHPLGYEGALDPWLSSLWRILNQMSPTVFVRGIADVDSAMEILVHPKFQVIYHEADNLLPNSSSASDLECVWLQIERARFMSPAKFGRDKLRPHCFLQMIKKKLLTRVGCGKDVCHVEFEVLSPGMRYQVGDALEVLPSQDPSAVEAFIQRCNLNPDSYITVLPKRVEIESPGFPSNALRGPVKLRSFVELTMDIASASPRHYFFEARI
;
A
#
# COMPACT_ATOMS: atom_id res chain seq x y z
N MET A 1 -31.76 -61.45 -43.59
CA MET A 1 -32.61 -62.17 -42.63
C MET A 1 -32.27 -61.64 -41.25
N GLU A 2 -33.22 -60.87 -40.75
CA GLU A 2 -33.67 -60.76 -39.36
C GLU A 2 -33.01 -61.58 -38.23
N GLU A 3 -33.10 -60.93 -37.07
CA GLU A 3 -33.07 -61.36 -35.66
C GLU A 3 -31.71 -61.59 -34.96
N THR A 4 -31.25 -60.83 -33.96
CA THR A 4 -31.69 -60.37 -32.60
C THR A 4 -30.99 -61.11 -31.42
N ILE A 5 -30.31 -60.28 -30.58
CA ILE A 5 -30.01 -60.29 -29.11
C ILE A 5 -29.14 -61.41 -28.47
N VAL A 6 -28.05 -61.02 -27.78
CA VAL A 6 -27.85 -61.02 -26.29
C VAL A 6 -26.35 -61.01 -25.87
N THR A 7 -26.02 -59.96 -25.09
CA THR A 7 -24.98 -59.69 -24.06
C THR A 7 -23.83 -60.65 -23.76
N SER A 8 -22.61 -60.13 -23.53
CA SER A 8 -22.10 -59.76 -22.19
C SER A 8 -20.66 -59.20 -22.23
N GLU A 9 -20.42 -58.18 -21.42
CA GLU A 9 -19.19 -57.85 -20.67
C GLU A 9 -17.84 -57.79 -21.42
N LYS A 10 -17.32 -56.57 -21.57
CA LYS A 10 -15.87 -56.32 -21.61
C LYS A 10 -15.49 -55.17 -20.68
N THR A 11 -14.67 -55.56 -19.72
CA THR A 11 -13.70 -54.78 -18.95
C THR A 11 -12.94 -53.78 -19.81
N SER A 12 -12.81 -52.54 -19.34
CA SER A 12 -11.70 -51.67 -19.70
C SER A 12 -11.13 -50.97 -18.46
N THR A 13 -9.85 -51.25 -18.29
CA THR A 13 -8.84 -50.77 -17.35
C THR A 13 -8.79 -49.25 -17.20
N SER A 14 -8.70 -48.76 -15.96
CA SER A 14 -8.24 -47.41 -15.63
C SER A 14 -6.85 -47.45 -14.96
N PHE A 15 -5.99 -46.52 -15.39
CA PHE A 15 -4.63 -46.29 -14.90
C PHE A 15 -4.61 -45.78 -13.44
N PRO A 16 -3.54 -46.02 -12.66
CA PRO A 16 -3.49 -45.70 -11.23
C PRO A 16 -3.12 -44.22 -11.01
N ALA A 17 -4.04 -43.46 -10.41
CA ALA A 17 -3.73 -42.15 -9.84
C ALA A 17 -3.31 -42.29 -8.36
N SER A 18 -2.30 -41.49 -8.00
CA SER A 18 -1.52 -41.53 -6.76
C SER A 18 -2.31 -41.20 -5.49
N SER A 19 -1.93 -41.87 -4.40
CA SER A 19 -2.10 -41.53 -2.97
C SER A 19 -3.19 -40.49 -2.61
N ALA A 20 -4.46 -40.89 -2.71
CA ALA A 20 -5.54 -40.19 -2.02
C ALA A 20 -5.37 -40.31 -0.50
N THR A 21 -5.27 -39.19 0.21
CA THR A 21 -5.42 -39.11 1.66
C THR A 21 -6.72 -39.82 2.03
N ARG A 22 -6.65 -40.99 2.66
CA ARG A 22 -7.86 -41.75 3.02
C ARG A 22 -8.58 -41.02 4.15
N LEU A 23 -9.62 -40.28 3.81
CA LEU A 23 -10.40 -39.48 4.75
C LEU A 23 -11.35 -40.38 5.55
N ILE A 24 -11.50 -40.11 6.85
CA ILE A 24 -12.34 -40.91 7.76
C ILE A 24 -13.80 -40.50 7.60
N CYS A 25 -14.72 -41.46 7.67
CA CYS A 25 -16.16 -41.20 7.68
C CYS A 25 -16.56 -40.26 8.82
N ARG A 26 -17.24 -39.16 8.48
CA ARG A 26 -17.68 -38.14 9.45
C ARG A 26 -18.81 -38.59 10.38
N VAL A 27 -19.49 -39.67 10.03
CA VAL A 27 -20.66 -40.19 10.76
C VAL A 27 -20.24 -41.22 11.81
N CYS A 28 -19.56 -42.30 11.40
CA CYS A 28 -19.17 -43.36 12.32
C CYS A 28 -17.75 -43.22 12.88
N GLN A 29 -16.88 -42.44 12.24
CA GLN A 29 -15.45 -42.27 12.58
C GLN A 29 -14.62 -43.56 12.68
N LYS A 30 -15.17 -44.71 12.27
CA LYS A 30 -14.54 -46.03 12.42
C LYS A 30 -13.85 -46.54 11.15
N GLN A 31 -14.19 -45.97 10.00
CA GLN A 31 -13.74 -46.45 8.68
C GLN A 31 -13.58 -45.29 7.70
N PHE A 32 -12.87 -45.53 6.60
CA PHE A 32 -12.65 -44.53 5.55
C PHE A 32 -13.94 -44.23 4.78
N SER A 33 -14.09 -42.98 4.36
CA SER A 33 -15.21 -42.56 3.52
C SER A 33 -15.05 -43.08 2.10
N ASN A 34 -16.08 -43.74 1.59
CA ASN A 34 -16.15 -44.20 0.21
C ASN A 34 -17.04 -43.30 -0.65
N TYR A 35 -17.85 -42.43 -0.02
CA TYR A 35 -18.85 -41.62 -0.67
C TYR A 35 -18.93 -40.23 -0.04
N THR A 36 -19.40 -39.26 -0.82
CA THR A 36 -19.63 -37.88 -0.40
C THR A 36 -21.07 -37.50 -0.74
N CYS A 37 -21.81 -36.95 0.22
CA CYS A 37 -23.20 -36.55 0.01
C CYS A 37 -23.27 -35.34 -0.93
N PRO A 38 -24.00 -35.39 -2.06
CA PRO A 38 -24.08 -34.27 -3.00
C PRO A 38 -24.85 -33.07 -2.45
N ARG A 39 -25.61 -33.23 -1.36
CA ARG A 39 -26.42 -32.15 -0.75
C ARG A 39 -25.71 -31.38 0.35
N CYS A 40 -24.92 -32.05 1.19
CA CYS A 40 -24.25 -31.43 2.35
C CYS A 40 -22.72 -31.61 2.36
N ASN A 41 -22.17 -32.22 1.31
CA ASN A 41 -20.75 -32.53 1.15
C ASN A 41 -20.14 -33.38 2.29
N SER A 42 -20.97 -33.99 3.14
CA SER A 42 -20.52 -34.83 4.24
C SER A 42 -20.05 -36.19 3.72
N ARG A 43 -18.91 -36.66 4.24
CA ARG A 43 -18.24 -37.88 3.79
C ARG A 43 -18.68 -39.08 4.63
N TYR A 44 -19.15 -40.14 3.99
CA TYR A 44 -19.67 -41.34 4.63
C TYR A 44 -19.11 -42.63 4.04
N CYS A 45 -19.18 -43.71 4.81
CA CYS A 45 -18.60 -45.01 4.44
C CYS A 45 -19.61 -46.04 3.94
N SER A 46 -20.87 -45.94 4.35
CA SER A 46 -21.93 -46.92 4.03
C SER A 46 -23.30 -46.27 3.93
N LEU A 47 -24.26 -47.01 3.36
CA LEU A 47 -25.65 -46.58 3.21
C LEU A 47 -26.35 -46.36 4.57
N GLU A 48 -25.94 -47.08 5.62
CA GLU A 48 -26.37 -46.81 7.00
C GLU A 48 -25.85 -45.47 7.51
N CYS A 49 -24.56 -45.15 7.29
CA CYS A 49 -24.04 -43.83 7.63
C CYS A 49 -24.67 -42.72 6.78
N TYR A 50 -25.09 -43.00 5.55
CA TYR A 50 -25.86 -42.06 4.74
C TYR A 50 -27.24 -41.78 5.34
N LYS A 51 -27.97 -42.80 5.79
CA LYS A 51 -29.29 -42.64 6.42
C LYS A 51 -29.21 -41.84 7.73
N VAL A 52 -28.22 -42.14 8.57
CA VAL A 52 -27.95 -41.37 9.79
C VAL A 52 -27.55 -39.92 9.45
N SER A 53 -26.77 -39.71 8.38
CA SER A 53 -26.44 -38.37 7.87
C SER A 53 -27.64 -37.63 7.28
N SER A 54 -28.61 -38.32 6.68
CA SER A 54 -29.81 -37.69 6.14
C SER A 54 -30.76 -37.22 7.23
N GLU A 55 -30.78 -37.94 8.37
CA GLU A 55 -31.55 -37.57 9.57
C GLU A 55 -30.87 -36.45 10.38
N LEU A 56 -29.53 -36.31 10.31
CA LEU A 56 -28.76 -35.25 10.99
C LEU A 56 -28.65 -33.91 10.22
N ASN A 57 -29.73 -33.45 9.57
CA ASN A 57 -29.82 -32.18 8.79
C ASN A 57 -29.18 -32.21 7.40
N CYS A 58 -29.78 -32.97 6.47
CA CYS A 58 -29.47 -32.88 5.05
C CYS A 58 -30.47 -31.99 4.25
N THR A 59 -30.82 -30.82 4.78
CA THR A 59 -31.34 -29.65 4.04
C THR A 59 -31.13 -28.40 4.90
N THR A 60 -30.69 -27.30 4.29
CA THR A 60 -30.47 -26.00 4.96
C THR A 60 -31.60 -25.01 4.71
N LEU A 61 -32.51 -25.30 3.79
CA LEU A 61 -33.67 -24.50 3.41
C LEU A 61 -34.90 -25.40 3.35
N SER A 62 -36.08 -24.86 3.67
CA SER A 62 -37.36 -25.55 3.56
C SER A 62 -37.70 -25.84 2.09
N GLU A 63 -38.53 -26.86 1.82
CA GLU A 63 -38.98 -27.18 0.45
C GLU A 63 -39.76 -26.02 -0.18
N GLU A 64 -40.47 -25.23 0.63
CA GLU A 64 -41.19 -24.03 0.19
C GLU A 64 -40.23 -22.93 -0.28
N THR A 65 -39.13 -22.73 0.46
CA THR A 65 -38.05 -21.78 0.10
C THR A 65 -37.39 -22.17 -1.21
N ILE A 66 -37.10 -23.47 -1.39
CA ILE A 66 -36.48 -24.00 -2.61
C ILE A 66 -37.41 -23.84 -3.82
N GLN A 67 -38.71 -24.12 -3.67
CA GLN A 67 -39.68 -23.92 -4.76
C GLN A 67 -39.83 -22.46 -5.16
N LYS A 68 -39.82 -21.52 -4.20
CA LYS A 68 -39.85 -20.08 -4.49
C LYS A 68 -38.62 -19.65 -5.28
N ILE A 69 -37.44 -20.09 -4.90
CA ILE A 69 -36.18 -19.78 -5.62
C ILE A 69 -36.23 -20.35 -7.04
N LEU A 70 -36.66 -21.61 -7.21
CA LEU A 70 -36.75 -22.26 -8.51
C LEU A 70 -37.84 -21.67 -9.43
N SER A 71 -38.85 -21.01 -8.88
CA SER A 71 -39.88 -20.30 -9.66
C SER A 71 -39.40 -18.99 -10.30
N GLY A 72 -38.16 -18.55 -10.03
CA GLY A 72 -37.57 -17.35 -10.63
C GLY A 72 -38.12 -16.03 -10.08
N ASN A 73 -38.80 -16.06 -8.93
CA ASN A 73 -39.25 -14.84 -8.25
C ASN A 73 -38.10 -14.16 -7.50
N GLN A 74 -38.16 -12.84 -7.36
CA GLN A 74 -37.22 -12.06 -6.56
C GLN A 74 -37.31 -12.52 -5.10
N PHE A 75 -36.26 -13.18 -4.60
CA PHE A 75 -36.20 -13.76 -3.25
C PHE A 75 -35.41 -12.81 -2.34
N SER A 76 -36.03 -12.37 -1.25
CA SER A 76 -35.42 -11.45 -0.29
C SER A 76 -34.98 -12.17 0.99
N LEU A 77 -34.09 -11.53 1.76
CA LEU A 77 -33.69 -12.03 3.08
C LEU A 77 -34.89 -12.21 4.03
N ASP A 78 -35.93 -11.40 3.86
CA ASP A 78 -37.15 -11.44 4.67
C ASP A 78 -38.05 -12.64 4.35
N ASP A 79 -37.80 -13.36 3.25
CA ASP A 79 -38.51 -14.58 2.88
C ASP A 79 -38.00 -15.84 3.62
N LEU A 80 -36.90 -15.73 4.36
CA LEU A 80 -36.33 -16.82 5.16
C LEU A 80 -37.07 -16.95 6.50
N SER A 81 -37.33 -18.19 6.93
CA SER A 81 -37.79 -18.45 8.29
C SER A 81 -36.73 -18.02 9.32
N ALA A 82 -37.15 -17.78 10.57
CA ALA A 82 -36.23 -17.37 11.64
C ALA A 82 -35.08 -18.38 11.87
N GLU A 83 -35.33 -19.66 11.62
CA GLU A 83 -34.33 -20.74 11.74
C GLU A 83 -33.33 -20.73 10.58
N GLU A 84 -33.81 -20.57 9.34
CA GLU A 84 -32.96 -20.41 8.16
C GLU A 84 -32.12 -19.14 8.24
N MET A 85 -32.72 -18.03 8.68
CA MET A 85 -32.05 -16.75 8.89
C MET A 85 -30.92 -16.87 9.93
N LYS A 86 -31.20 -17.51 11.08
CA LYS A 86 -30.19 -17.74 12.12
C LYS A 86 -29.04 -18.62 11.61
N LYS A 87 -29.35 -19.64 10.79
CA LYS A 87 -28.35 -20.51 10.18
C LYS A 87 -27.52 -19.75 9.15
N PHE A 88 -28.14 -18.94 8.29
CA PHE A 88 -27.48 -18.07 7.33
C PHE A 88 -26.51 -17.11 8.03
N GLN A 89 -26.96 -16.41 9.06
CA GLN A 89 -26.12 -15.54 9.89
C GLN A 89 -24.96 -16.30 10.55
N SER A 90 -25.21 -17.50 11.06
CA SER A 90 -24.16 -18.36 11.63
C SER A 90 -23.12 -18.77 10.57
N THR A 91 -23.56 -19.09 9.34
CA THR A 91 -22.65 -19.45 8.25
C THR A 91 -21.86 -18.25 7.72
N ILE A 92 -22.45 -17.03 7.72
CA ILE A 92 -21.72 -15.78 7.48
C ILE A 92 -20.64 -15.61 8.54
N ALA A 93 -21.00 -15.71 9.83
CA ALA A 93 -20.06 -15.53 10.95
C ALA A 93 -18.93 -16.56 10.96
N SER A 94 -19.20 -17.80 10.53
CA SER A 94 -18.19 -18.85 10.41
C SER A 94 -17.24 -18.68 9.22
N GLY A 95 -17.57 -17.81 8.26
CA GLY A 95 -16.82 -17.66 7.00
C GLY A 95 -16.95 -18.85 6.05
N GLU A 96 -17.94 -19.73 6.23
CA GLU A 96 -18.17 -20.85 5.30
C GLU A 96 -18.72 -20.36 3.96
N LEU A 97 -19.58 -19.33 3.96
CA LEU A 97 -20.17 -18.77 2.74
C LEU A 97 -19.16 -18.07 1.83
N SER A 98 -18.06 -17.54 2.36
CA SER A 98 -17.02 -16.90 1.53
C SER A 98 -16.33 -17.88 0.58
N LYS A 99 -16.39 -19.19 0.87
CA LYS A 99 -15.85 -20.25 -0.01
C LYS A 99 -16.73 -20.53 -1.22
N LEU A 100 -17.98 -20.05 -1.20
CA LEU A 100 -18.96 -20.22 -2.28
C LEU A 100 -19.01 -19.02 -3.22
N ILE A 101 -18.36 -17.93 -2.86
CA ILE A 101 -18.30 -16.70 -3.66
C ILE A 101 -16.94 -16.67 -4.35
N GLU A 102 -16.94 -16.63 -5.68
CA GLU A 102 -15.71 -16.42 -6.45
C GLU A 102 -15.31 -14.93 -6.35
N PRO A 103 -14.09 -14.62 -5.88
CA PRO A 103 -13.62 -13.25 -5.82
C PRO A 103 -13.53 -12.67 -7.23
N TRP A 104 -14.17 -11.52 -7.44
CA TRP A 104 -14.08 -10.80 -8.71
C TRP A 104 -12.68 -10.21 -8.87
N GLU A 105 -12.05 -10.55 -9.99
CA GLU A 105 -10.82 -9.89 -10.41
C GLU A 105 -11.17 -8.58 -11.14
N PRO A 106 -10.67 -7.43 -10.65
CA PRO A 106 -10.97 -6.16 -11.27
C PRO A 106 -10.56 -6.10 -12.74
N TRP A 107 -11.47 -5.59 -13.58
CA TRP A 107 -11.26 -5.58 -15.04
C TRP A 107 -9.99 -4.84 -15.46
N TRP A 108 -9.56 -3.83 -14.70
CA TRP A 108 -8.36 -3.06 -14.99
C TRP A 108 -7.05 -3.82 -14.76
N LEU A 109 -7.07 -4.93 -14.00
CA LEU A 109 -5.91 -5.81 -13.83
C LEU A 109 -5.79 -6.83 -14.98
N LYS A 110 -6.88 -7.06 -15.72
CA LYS A 110 -6.92 -8.06 -16.79
C LYS A 110 -6.11 -7.61 -18.01
N PRO A 111 -5.45 -8.55 -18.73
CA PRO A 111 -4.72 -8.23 -19.96
C PRO A 111 -5.57 -7.59 -21.07
N SER A 112 -6.88 -7.85 -21.07
CA SER A 112 -7.85 -7.25 -21.98
C SER A 112 -7.95 -5.73 -21.84
N ALA A 113 -7.73 -5.19 -20.64
CA ALA A 113 -7.78 -3.74 -20.40
C ALA A 113 -6.66 -2.97 -21.12
N ARG A 114 -5.52 -3.62 -21.39
CA ARG A 114 -4.42 -3.02 -22.16
C ARG A 114 -4.71 -2.86 -23.66
N ARG A 115 -5.78 -3.50 -24.14
CA ARG A 115 -6.21 -3.46 -25.55
C ARG A 115 -7.34 -2.46 -25.81
N ILE A 116 -7.78 -1.72 -24.79
CA ILE A 116 -8.84 -0.71 -24.94
C ILE A 116 -8.34 0.39 -25.87
N SER A 117 -9.09 0.64 -26.95
CA SER A 117 -8.85 1.73 -27.89
C SER A 117 -10.16 2.37 -28.31
N LEU A 118 -10.13 3.69 -28.47
CA LEU A 118 -11.25 4.48 -28.98
C LEU A 118 -10.92 4.99 -30.39
N SER A 119 -11.95 5.20 -31.19
CA SER A 119 -11.85 5.90 -32.47
C SER A 119 -11.55 7.38 -32.24
N SER A 120 -11.22 8.11 -33.31
CA SER A 120 -11.10 9.57 -33.26
C SER A 120 -12.39 10.29 -32.82
N GLU A 121 -13.53 9.60 -32.93
CA GLU A 121 -14.84 10.09 -32.50
C GLU A 121 -15.19 9.63 -31.07
N GLY A 122 -14.33 8.86 -30.41
CA GLY A 122 -14.52 8.38 -29.04
C GLY A 122 -15.29 7.07 -28.92
N THR A 123 -15.71 6.45 -30.02
CA THR A 123 -16.39 5.14 -30.01
C THR A 123 -15.41 4.00 -29.78
N GLN A 124 -15.78 2.98 -28.99
CA GLN A 124 -14.87 1.87 -28.71
C GLN A 124 -14.63 0.99 -29.95
N LEU A 125 -13.36 0.84 -30.36
CA LEU A 125 -12.99 0.15 -31.61
C LEU A 125 -13.09 -1.38 -31.52
N VAL A 126 -12.96 -1.93 -30.31
CA VAL A 126 -13.09 -3.36 -30.04
C VAL A 126 -14.32 -3.57 -29.16
N GLN A 127 -15.39 -4.10 -29.75
CA GLN A 127 -16.61 -4.45 -29.04
C GLN A 127 -16.72 -5.96 -28.84
N PRO A 128 -17.19 -6.44 -27.68
CA PRO A 128 -17.58 -7.82 -27.51
C PRO A 128 -18.76 -8.14 -28.44
N VAL A 129 -18.61 -9.18 -29.28
CA VAL A 129 -19.67 -9.62 -30.18
C VAL A 129 -20.85 -10.09 -29.34
N HIS A 130 -21.93 -9.30 -29.28
CA HIS A 130 -23.22 -9.78 -28.80
C HIS A 130 -23.76 -10.75 -29.85
N GLN A 131 -23.73 -12.04 -29.53
CA GLN A 131 -24.33 -13.05 -30.37
C GLN A 131 -25.86 -12.92 -30.28
N LYS A 132 -26.42 -12.06 -31.13
CA LYS A 132 -27.84 -12.08 -31.47
C LYS A 132 -28.00 -12.34 -32.95
N ASP A 133 -28.91 -13.28 -33.22
CA ASP A 133 -29.50 -13.68 -34.49
C ASP A 133 -28.77 -14.73 -35.34
N ILE A 134 -28.93 -16.00 -34.95
CA ILE A 134 -29.51 -17.02 -35.86
C ILE A 134 -30.58 -17.82 -35.08
N THR A 135 -31.78 -17.80 -35.63
CA THR A 135 -33.06 -18.42 -35.22
C THR A 135 -32.99 -19.94 -35.02
N MET A 136 -33.52 -20.46 -33.89
CA MET A 136 -34.32 -21.71 -33.71
C MET A 136 -34.60 -21.95 -32.20
N PRO A 137 -35.69 -22.66 -31.81
CA PRO A 137 -36.32 -22.48 -30.48
C PRO A 137 -35.83 -23.43 -29.38
N ALA A 138 -35.74 -22.85 -28.17
CA ALA A 138 -35.91 -23.42 -26.83
C ALA A 138 -35.22 -24.76 -26.47
N GLN A 139 -34.10 -24.66 -25.74
CA GLN A 139 -33.89 -25.44 -24.52
C GLN A 139 -33.30 -24.50 -23.45
N HIS A 140 -33.94 -24.46 -22.28
CA HIS A 140 -33.50 -23.69 -21.12
C HIS A 140 -32.15 -24.21 -20.61
N SER A 141 -31.06 -23.57 -21.03
CA SER A 141 -29.81 -23.51 -20.26
C SER A 141 -29.70 -22.10 -19.69
N MET A 142 -29.66 -22.00 -18.36
CA MET A 142 -29.18 -20.79 -17.68
C MET A 142 -27.70 -20.64 -18.03
N GLU A 143 -27.41 -20.01 -19.16
CA GLU A 143 -26.06 -19.63 -19.55
C GLU A 143 -25.70 -18.35 -18.79
N SER A 144 -24.83 -18.52 -17.79
CA SER A 144 -24.03 -17.46 -17.20
C SER A 144 -23.26 -16.76 -18.33
N GLY A 145 -23.76 -15.59 -18.74
CA GLY A 145 -23.19 -14.81 -19.83
C GLY A 145 -21.72 -14.51 -19.57
N HIS A 146 -20.85 -15.00 -20.45
CA HIS A 146 -19.49 -14.48 -20.61
C HIS A 146 -19.60 -13.05 -21.15
N SER A 147 -19.90 -12.12 -20.24
CA SER A 147 -19.79 -10.69 -20.45
C SER A 147 -18.32 -10.36 -20.73
N SER A 148 -18.08 -9.45 -21.67
CA SER A 148 -16.78 -8.83 -21.91
C SER A 148 -16.07 -8.51 -20.61
N ASP A 149 -14.82 -8.95 -20.47
CA ASP A 149 -14.00 -8.72 -19.29
C ASP A 149 -13.83 -7.22 -18.93
N VAL A 150 -14.06 -6.32 -19.90
CA VAL A 150 -13.93 -4.86 -19.77
C VAL A 150 -15.30 -4.22 -20.02
N PRO A 151 -15.70 -3.19 -19.24
CA PRO A 151 -16.95 -2.46 -19.47
C PRO A 151 -17.02 -1.84 -20.87
N ALA A 152 -18.22 -1.82 -21.43
CA ALA A 152 -18.45 -1.23 -22.75
C ALA A 152 -18.19 0.28 -22.72
N GLY A 153 -17.47 0.78 -23.71
CA GLY A 153 -17.22 2.20 -23.92
C GLY A 153 -18.41 2.92 -24.54
N PRO A 154 -18.19 4.13 -25.10
CA PRO A 154 -19.23 4.94 -25.73
C PRO A 154 -19.74 4.29 -27.03
N GLU A 155 -21.06 4.14 -27.14
CA GLU A 155 -21.72 3.69 -28.37
C GLU A 155 -21.92 4.84 -29.37
N THR A 156 -22.02 6.07 -28.86
CA THR A 156 -22.17 7.29 -29.66
C THR A 156 -20.89 8.13 -29.62
N PRO A 157 -20.57 8.88 -30.69
CA PRO A 157 -19.46 9.81 -30.70
C PRO A 157 -19.46 10.78 -29.50
N ILE A 158 -18.31 10.94 -28.86
CA ILE A 158 -18.12 11.89 -27.76
C ILE A 158 -17.98 13.30 -28.36
N PRO A 159 -18.88 14.24 -28.03
CA PRO A 159 -18.78 15.61 -28.53
C PRO A 159 -17.60 16.36 -27.89
N PRO A 160 -17.03 17.36 -28.59
CA PRO A 160 -16.00 18.22 -28.00
C PRO A 160 -16.57 19.06 -26.85
N ILE A 161 -15.74 19.37 -25.86
CA ILE A 161 -16.13 20.04 -24.61
C ILE A 161 -16.68 21.45 -24.84
N CYS A 162 -16.25 22.12 -25.91
CA CYS A 162 -16.71 23.44 -26.30
C CYS A 162 -18.21 23.47 -26.65
N LYS A 163 -18.82 22.32 -26.96
CA LYS A 163 -20.28 22.19 -27.15
C LYS A 163 -21.03 22.09 -25.82
N LEU A 164 -20.36 21.73 -24.73
CA LEU A 164 -20.97 21.55 -23.42
C LEU A 164 -20.82 22.80 -22.54
N THR A 165 -19.76 23.58 -22.74
CA THR A 165 -19.53 24.82 -22.00
C THR A 165 -18.87 25.88 -22.89
N SER A 166 -19.29 27.13 -22.69
CA SER A 166 -18.68 28.31 -23.31
C SER A 166 -17.50 28.86 -22.50
N THR A 167 -17.34 28.42 -21.24
CA THR A 167 -16.23 28.80 -20.36
C THR A 167 -15.12 27.77 -20.40
N HIS A 168 -13.87 28.21 -20.19
CA HIS A 168 -12.74 27.29 -20.17
C HIS A 168 -12.89 26.28 -19.01
N PRO A 169 -12.67 24.97 -19.24
CA PRO A 169 -12.77 23.97 -18.19
C PRO A 169 -11.82 24.28 -17.02
N SER A 170 -12.29 24.01 -15.79
CA SER A 170 -11.52 24.23 -14.56
C SER A 170 -10.17 23.48 -14.57
N PRO A 171 -9.08 24.08 -14.07
CA PRO A 171 -7.80 23.40 -13.94
C PRO A 171 -7.85 22.24 -12.93
N LEU A 172 -8.85 22.20 -12.04
CA LEU A 172 -9.00 21.18 -10.99
C LEU A 172 -9.69 19.89 -11.46
N LEU A 173 -10.08 19.78 -12.74
CA LEU A 173 -10.78 18.60 -13.25
C LEU A 173 -9.97 17.31 -13.13
N SER A 174 -8.63 17.38 -13.22
CA SER A 174 -7.75 16.24 -12.96
C SER A 174 -7.84 15.77 -11.50
N VAL A 175 -7.91 16.69 -10.55
CA VAL A 175 -8.09 16.39 -9.12
C VAL A 175 -9.47 15.78 -8.87
N HIS A 176 -10.51 16.37 -9.45
CA HIS A 176 -11.88 15.86 -9.34
C HIS A 176 -12.02 14.45 -9.93
N LEU A 177 -11.30 14.15 -11.01
CA LEU A 177 -11.29 12.81 -11.60
C LEU A 177 -10.73 11.77 -10.63
N VAL A 178 -9.73 12.10 -9.80
CA VAL A 178 -9.19 11.17 -8.79
C VAL A 178 -10.27 10.72 -7.79
N ASP A 179 -11.10 11.65 -7.31
CA ASP A 179 -12.21 11.38 -6.39
C ASP A 179 -13.25 10.43 -7.02
N VAL A 180 -13.59 10.69 -8.28
CA VAL A 180 -14.54 9.88 -9.05
C VAL A 180 -14.01 8.47 -9.31
N VAL A 181 -12.75 8.34 -9.74
CA VAL A 181 -12.12 7.04 -10.00
C VAL A 181 -11.95 6.25 -8.69
N TYR A 182 -11.55 6.89 -7.60
CA TYR A 182 -11.48 6.26 -6.27
C TYR A 182 -12.82 5.66 -5.87
N SER A 183 -13.88 6.48 -5.96
CA SER A 183 -15.22 6.10 -5.54
C SER A 183 -15.79 4.97 -6.39
N TYR A 184 -15.49 4.96 -7.70
CA TYR A 184 -15.84 3.85 -8.59
C TYR A 184 -15.11 2.54 -8.22
N CYS A 185 -13.79 2.60 -8.02
CA CYS A 185 -13.00 1.43 -7.62
C CYS A 185 -13.49 0.83 -6.29
N PHE A 186 -13.75 1.71 -5.32
CA PHE A 186 -14.32 1.31 -4.03
C PHE A 186 -15.64 0.58 -4.23
N THR A 187 -16.55 1.19 -5.00
CA THR A 187 -17.91 0.65 -5.21
C THR A 187 -17.83 -0.72 -5.86
N LEU A 188 -17.06 -0.89 -6.93
CA LEU A 188 -16.92 -2.20 -7.57
C LEU A 188 -16.30 -3.26 -6.66
N ARG A 189 -15.27 -2.91 -5.87
CA ARG A 189 -14.70 -3.86 -4.92
C ARG A 189 -15.68 -4.26 -3.83
N LEU A 190 -16.49 -3.33 -3.35
CA LEU A 190 -17.51 -3.62 -2.34
C LEU A 190 -18.59 -4.57 -2.89
N TYR A 191 -18.98 -4.39 -4.15
CA TYR A 191 -20.01 -5.19 -4.83
C TYR A 191 -19.43 -6.40 -5.58
N ASN A 192 -18.16 -6.75 -5.38
CA ASN A 192 -17.49 -7.85 -6.07
C ASN A 192 -17.72 -7.81 -7.60
N GLY A 193 -17.64 -6.61 -8.19
CA GLY A 193 -17.85 -6.35 -9.62
C GLY A 193 -19.30 -6.29 -10.09
N ASP A 194 -20.27 -6.74 -9.28
CA ASP A 194 -21.68 -6.81 -9.68
C ASP A 194 -22.53 -5.74 -9.01
N TRP A 195 -22.47 -4.53 -9.57
CA TRP A 195 -23.36 -3.44 -9.16
C TRP A 195 -24.79 -3.59 -9.72
N HIS A 196 -25.05 -4.47 -10.69
CA HIS A 196 -26.36 -4.57 -11.35
C HIS A 196 -27.41 -5.17 -10.41
N SER A 197 -26.99 -6.10 -9.55
CA SER A 197 -27.84 -6.75 -8.55
C SER A 197 -28.45 -5.76 -7.55
N ASP A 198 -27.78 -4.65 -7.25
CA ASP A 198 -28.27 -3.57 -6.38
C ASP A 198 -27.69 -2.21 -6.83
N ALA A 199 -28.19 -1.72 -7.97
CA ALA A 199 -27.71 -0.48 -8.57
C ALA A 199 -27.98 0.73 -7.67
N LEU A 200 -29.13 0.78 -6.99
CA LEU A 200 -29.46 1.85 -6.06
C LEU A 200 -28.49 1.88 -4.87
N GLY A 201 -28.23 0.73 -4.23
CA GLY A 201 -27.24 0.63 -3.16
C GLY A 201 -25.84 1.01 -3.62
N ALA A 202 -25.42 0.54 -4.80
CA ALA A 202 -24.12 0.87 -5.38
C ALA A 202 -23.96 2.37 -5.64
N ALA A 203 -25.00 3.02 -6.20
CA ALA A 203 -24.98 4.46 -6.45
C ALA A 203 -24.96 5.27 -5.15
N MET A 204 -25.65 4.80 -4.11
CA MET A 204 -25.61 5.46 -2.79
C MET A 204 -24.22 5.39 -2.16
N VAL A 205 -23.55 4.23 -2.23
CA VAL A 205 -22.16 4.07 -1.77
C VAL A 205 -21.22 5.01 -2.52
N LEU A 206 -21.32 5.03 -3.86
CA LEU A 206 -20.55 5.93 -4.71
C LEU A 206 -20.72 7.39 -4.30
N LEU A 207 -21.97 7.85 -4.13
CA LEU A 207 -22.25 9.23 -3.76
C LEU A 207 -21.78 9.56 -2.34
N SER A 208 -21.87 8.64 -1.38
CA SER A 208 -21.39 8.91 -0.01
C SER A 208 -19.86 8.99 0.10
N LEU A 209 -19.13 8.34 -0.81
CA LEU A 209 -17.66 8.37 -0.84
C LEU A 209 -17.09 9.53 -1.65
N SER A 210 -17.78 9.91 -2.72
CA SER A 210 -17.32 10.96 -3.64
C SER A 210 -17.70 12.34 -3.13
N ASN A 211 -16.69 13.14 -2.74
CA ASN A 211 -16.92 14.54 -2.39
C ASN A 211 -17.43 15.33 -3.61
N VAL A 212 -16.95 14.97 -4.82
CA VAL A 212 -17.28 15.68 -6.06
C VAL A 212 -18.70 15.36 -6.53
N LEU A 213 -19.12 14.10 -6.50
CA LEU A 213 -20.44 13.68 -6.99
C LEU A 213 -21.53 13.80 -5.93
N GLY A 214 -21.23 13.48 -4.67
CA GLY A 214 -22.21 13.41 -3.58
C GLY A 214 -22.53 14.73 -2.89
N GLU A 215 -21.48 15.47 -2.51
CA GLU A 215 -21.58 16.72 -1.75
C GLU A 215 -21.27 17.96 -2.60
N GLY A 216 -20.80 17.76 -3.83
CA GLY A 216 -20.46 18.86 -4.72
C GLY A 216 -19.22 19.65 -4.30
N GLY A 217 -18.34 19.03 -3.50
CA GLY A 217 -17.07 19.60 -3.10
C GLY A 217 -16.16 19.91 -4.29
N GLN A 218 -15.24 20.85 -4.07
CA GLN A 218 -14.24 21.30 -5.04
C GLN A 218 -12.85 21.08 -4.46
N PRO A 219 -12.38 19.82 -4.38
CA PRO A 219 -11.05 19.55 -3.85
C PRO A 219 -9.97 20.22 -4.70
N GLU A 220 -9.03 20.88 -4.04
CA GLU A 220 -8.01 21.71 -4.70
C GLU A 220 -6.71 20.93 -4.99
N SER A 221 -6.48 19.83 -4.27
CA SER A 221 -5.30 18.99 -4.45
C SER A 221 -5.62 17.48 -4.41
N VAL A 222 -4.72 16.68 -5.00
CA VAL A 222 -4.79 15.20 -4.91
C VAL A 222 -4.70 14.74 -3.45
N SER A 223 -3.85 15.39 -2.64
CA SER A 223 -3.74 15.09 -1.20
C SER A 223 -5.07 15.24 -0.46
N ASP A 224 -5.85 16.28 -0.76
CA ASP A 224 -7.15 16.51 -0.13
C ASP A 224 -8.15 15.42 -0.50
N VAL A 225 -8.18 15.04 -1.79
CA VAL A 225 -9.03 13.93 -2.28
C VAL A 225 -8.69 12.63 -1.58
N LEU A 226 -7.41 12.26 -1.55
CA LEU A 226 -6.98 11.00 -0.96
C LEU A 226 -7.24 10.97 0.54
N SER A 227 -7.00 12.08 1.24
CA SER A 227 -7.29 12.19 2.68
C SER A 227 -8.77 12.01 2.97
N TYR A 228 -9.64 12.69 2.22
CA TYR A 228 -11.09 12.55 2.36
C TYR A 228 -11.57 11.13 2.06
N CYS A 229 -11.15 10.57 0.91
CA CYS A 229 -11.55 9.23 0.48
C CYS A 229 -11.11 8.13 1.45
N LEU A 230 -9.89 8.24 2.00
CA LEU A 230 -9.37 7.31 3.00
C LEU A 230 -10.09 7.44 4.34
N GLU A 231 -10.43 8.67 4.75
CA GLU A 231 -11.24 8.90 5.96
C GLU A 231 -12.62 8.27 5.81
N GLN A 232 -13.29 8.46 4.67
CA GLN A 232 -14.58 7.81 4.38
C GLN A 232 -14.45 6.28 4.36
N THR A 233 -13.42 5.74 3.71
CA THR A 233 -13.15 4.30 3.68
C THR A 233 -12.91 3.72 5.09
N CYS A 234 -12.30 4.49 5.98
CA CYS A 234 -12.07 4.09 7.37
C CYS A 234 -13.23 4.42 8.31
N SER A 235 -14.29 5.05 7.81
CA SER A 235 -15.46 5.42 8.61
C SER A 235 -16.17 4.19 9.19
N PRO A 236 -16.97 4.35 10.27
CA PRO A 236 -17.76 3.25 10.83
C PRO A 236 -18.68 2.57 9.80
N ALA A 237 -19.15 3.29 8.78
CA ALA A 237 -20.00 2.76 7.73
C ALA A 237 -19.29 1.67 6.89
N TYR A 238 -17.99 1.86 6.61
CA TYR A 238 -17.21 0.97 5.74
C TYR A 238 -16.11 0.18 6.47
N ARG A 239 -16.12 0.20 7.81
CA ARG A 239 -15.15 -0.53 8.64
C ARG A 239 -15.05 -2.02 8.28
N HIS A 240 -16.15 -2.62 7.84
CA HIS A 240 -16.23 -4.03 7.45
C HIS A 240 -15.47 -4.34 6.14
N ALA A 241 -15.21 -3.33 5.29
CA ALA A 241 -14.52 -3.47 4.01
C ALA A 241 -13.00 -3.68 4.13
N GLY A 242 -12.42 -3.56 5.34
CA GLY A 242 -10.99 -3.80 5.59
C GLY A 242 -10.18 -2.56 5.99
N GLY A 243 -10.86 -1.42 6.20
CA GLY A 243 -10.27 -0.19 6.75
C GLY A 243 -9.12 0.35 5.87
N LEU A 244 -8.06 0.84 6.52
CA LEU A 244 -6.98 1.53 5.80
C LEU A 244 -6.26 0.64 4.78
N ARG A 245 -6.08 -0.66 5.05
CA ARG A 245 -5.45 -1.59 4.09
C ARG A 245 -6.24 -1.69 2.79
N PHE A 246 -7.58 -1.75 2.91
CA PHE A 246 -8.47 -1.71 1.76
C PHE A 246 -8.34 -0.37 1.02
N GLY A 247 -8.34 0.74 1.76
CA GLY A 247 -8.15 2.08 1.21
C GLY A 247 -6.83 2.29 0.45
N LEU A 248 -5.73 1.71 0.93
CA LEU A 248 -4.42 1.76 0.27
C LEU A 248 -4.37 0.88 -0.98
N GLY A 249 -5.06 -0.27 -0.97
CA GLY A 249 -5.24 -1.10 -2.17
C GLY A 249 -6.01 -0.36 -3.27
N LEU A 250 -7.01 0.45 -2.90
CA LEU A 250 -7.72 1.29 -3.86
C LEU A 250 -6.81 2.34 -4.52
N LEU A 251 -5.78 2.82 -3.83
CA LEU A 251 -4.80 3.71 -4.46
C LEU A 251 -4.00 3.01 -5.56
N GLU A 252 -3.71 1.71 -5.40
CA GLU A 252 -3.10 0.89 -6.46
C GLU A 252 -4.03 0.72 -7.66
N ASP A 253 -5.32 0.52 -7.42
CA ASP A 253 -6.32 0.40 -8.48
C ASP A 253 -6.41 1.66 -9.32
N ILE A 254 -6.46 2.83 -8.67
CA ILE A 254 -6.55 4.12 -9.35
C ILE A 254 -5.28 4.37 -10.17
N THR A 255 -4.10 4.12 -9.60
CA THR A 255 -2.83 4.20 -10.33
C THR A 255 -2.84 3.26 -11.54
N CYS A 256 -3.31 2.01 -11.38
CA CYS A 256 -3.37 1.04 -12.47
C CYS A 256 -4.30 1.53 -13.60
N LEU A 257 -5.51 1.97 -13.26
CA LEU A 257 -6.50 2.50 -14.20
C LEU A 257 -5.99 3.71 -14.97
N LEU A 258 -5.37 4.67 -14.29
CA LEU A 258 -4.82 5.87 -14.93
C LEU A 258 -3.65 5.52 -15.87
N ASN A 259 -2.84 4.52 -15.53
CA ASN A 259 -1.75 4.04 -16.39
C ASN A 259 -2.23 3.26 -17.63
N LEU A 260 -3.47 2.78 -17.66
CA LEU A 260 -4.08 2.24 -18.89
C LEU A 260 -4.42 3.35 -19.90
N GLY A 261 -4.47 4.62 -19.45
CA GLY A 261 -4.67 5.80 -20.29
C GLY A 261 -6.14 6.19 -20.52
N GLY A 262 -6.32 7.25 -21.30
CA GLY A 262 -7.62 7.88 -21.55
C GLY A 262 -8.75 6.94 -21.98
N PRO A 263 -8.53 6.00 -22.93
CA PRO A 263 -9.55 5.04 -23.34
C PRO A 263 -10.15 4.21 -22.19
N ALA A 264 -9.32 3.77 -21.24
CA ALA A 264 -9.78 3.00 -20.08
C ALA A 264 -10.57 3.87 -19.11
N VAL A 265 -10.12 5.11 -18.88
CA VAL A 265 -10.83 6.09 -18.04
C VAL A 265 -12.19 6.45 -18.64
N VAL A 266 -12.29 6.57 -19.96
CA VAL A 266 -13.58 6.79 -20.65
C VAL A 266 -14.51 5.58 -20.45
N CYS A 267 -14.04 4.34 -20.61
CA CYS A 267 -14.87 3.15 -20.38
C CYS A 267 -15.36 3.06 -18.93
N LEU A 268 -14.51 3.41 -17.96
CA LEU A 268 -14.89 3.56 -16.55
C LEU A 268 -16.01 4.57 -16.36
N LEU A 269 -15.90 5.76 -16.98
CA LEU A 269 -16.91 6.81 -16.85
C LEU A 269 -18.22 6.42 -17.54
N CYS A 270 -18.18 5.64 -18.64
CA CYS A 270 -19.37 5.05 -19.24
C CYS A 270 -20.07 4.07 -18.30
N ASP A 271 -19.31 3.16 -17.66
CA ASP A 271 -19.84 2.20 -16.71
C ASP A 271 -20.46 2.89 -15.48
N LEU A 272 -19.77 3.91 -14.98
CA LEU A 272 -20.27 4.76 -13.90
C LEU A 272 -21.57 5.48 -14.27
N GLN A 273 -21.69 5.96 -15.51
CA GLN A 273 -22.90 6.58 -16.00
C GLN A 273 -24.07 5.58 -16.05
N ARG A 274 -23.84 4.34 -16.53
CA ARG A 274 -24.85 3.28 -16.54
C ARG A 274 -25.29 2.90 -15.12
N LEU A 275 -24.34 2.83 -14.18
CA LEU A 275 -24.61 2.56 -12.77
C LEU A 275 -25.58 3.59 -12.18
N ILE A 276 -25.30 4.89 -12.37
CA ILE A 276 -26.17 5.96 -11.84
C ILE A 276 -27.54 5.95 -12.55
N GLN A 277 -27.59 5.69 -13.85
CA GLN A 277 -28.85 5.58 -14.60
C GLN A 277 -29.73 4.42 -14.13
N ALA A 278 -29.14 3.24 -13.92
CA ALA A 278 -29.86 2.08 -13.40
C ALA A 278 -30.41 2.34 -11.98
N ALA A 279 -29.66 3.06 -11.14
CA ALA A 279 -30.14 3.49 -9.82
C ALA A 279 -31.33 4.47 -9.93
N GLU A 280 -31.29 5.43 -10.87
CA GLU A 280 -32.43 6.33 -11.14
C GLU A 280 -33.67 5.54 -11.58
N GLU A 281 -33.51 4.53 -12.44
CA GLU A 281 -34.60 3.66 -12.91
C GLU A 281 -35.19 2.82 -11.78
N GLN A 282 -34.36 2.16 -10.96
CA GLN A 282 -34.80 1.39 -9.79
C GLN A 282 -35.54 2.28 -8.78
N LEU A 283 -35.01 3.47 -8.49
CA LEU A 283 -35.67 4.42 -7.60
C LEU A 283 -37.04 4.84 -8.16
N ASN A 284 -37.17 5.06 -9.48
CA ASN A 284 -38.45 5.43 -10.08
C ASN A 284 -39.53 4.36 -9.91
N LEU A 285 -39.16 3.08 -9.84
CA LEU A 285 -40.07 1.95 -9.64
C LEU A 285 -40.57 1.81 -8.18
N GLU A 286 -39.78 2.19 -7.18
CA GLU A 286 -40.17 2.11 -5.76
C GLU A 286 -41.16 3.20 -5.32
N LYS A 287 -42.16 2.91 -4.47
CA LYS A 287 -43.16 3.89 -4.01
C LYS A 287 -42.96 4.24 -2.51
N PRO A 288 -42.20 5.31 -2.18
CA PRO A 288 -42.82 6.44 -1.46
C PRO A 288 -42.21 7.84 -1.80
N ARG A 289 -43.03 8.90 -1.69
CA ARG A 289 -42.77 10.25 -2.25
C ARG A 289 -41.78 11.16 -1.49
N LYS A 290 -41.44 10.89 -0.22
CA LYS A 290 -40.63 11.82 0.62
C LYS A 290 -39.12 11.52 0.66
N VAL A 291 -38.70 10.25 0.68
CA VAL A 291 -37.27 9.87 0.61
C VAL A 291 -36.72 10.00 -0.82
N LYS A 292 -37.61 9.88 -1.82
CA LYS A 292 -37.30 10.08 -3.23
C LYS A 292 -36.70 11.45 -3.55
N SER A 293 -37.17 12.54 -2.96
CA SER A 293 -36.78 13.89 -3.41
C SER A 293 -35.29 14.17 -3.18
N ASP A 294 -34.78 13.79 -2.02
CA ASP A 294 -33.42 14.17 -1.60
C ASP A 294 -32.37 13.34 -2.35
N ILE A 295 -32.63 12.05 -2.57
CA ILE A 295 -31.73 11.15 -3.31
C ILE A 295 -31.77 11.46 -4.82
N THR A 296 -32.96 11.61 -5.40
CA THR A 296 -33.10 11.92 -6.84
C THR A 296 -32.46 13.28 -7.19
N SER A 297 -32.40 14.21 -6.22
CA SER A 297 -31.75 15.50 -6.42
C SER A 297 -30.24 15.40 -6.67
N LYS A 298 -29.59 14.31 -6.20
CA LYS A 298 -28.15 14.09 -6.33
C LYS A 298 -27.75 13.34 -7.60
N PHE A 299 -28.58 12.43 -8.12
CA PHE A 299 -28.23 11.62 -9.31
C PHE A 299 -28.10 12.44 -10.59
N LYS A 300 -29.04 13.35 -10.89
CA LYS A 300 -28.99 14.17 -12.11
C LYS A 300 -27.72 15.04 -12.20
N PRO A 301 -27.31 15.77 -11.14
CA PRO A 301 -26.03 16.47 -11.12
C PRO A 301 -24.83 15.53 -11.30
N ALA A 302 -24.82 14.37 -10.65
CA ALA A 302 -23.73 13.39 -10.76
C ALA A 302 -23.60 12.86 -12.19
N THR A 303 -24.70 12.43 -12.82
CA THR A 303 -24.74 11.98 -14.23
C THR A 303 -24.19 13.04 -15.18
N ARG A 304 -24.56 14.32 -14.99
CA ARG A 304 -24.05 15.43 -15.80
C ARG A 304 -22.55 15.67 -15.59
N LYS A 305 -22.05 15.60 -14.35
CA LYS A 305 -20.62 15.74 -14.04
C LYS A 305 -19.80 14.60 -14.64
N VAL A 306 -20.27 13.35 -14.52
CA VAL A 306 -19.62 12.17 -15.10
C VAL A 306 -19.55 12.31 -16.62
N TYR A 307 -20.65 12.69 -17.27
CA TYR A 307 -20.67 12.90 -18.72
C TYR A 307 -19.73 14.03 -19.17
N PHE A 308 -19.68 15.13 -18.40
CA PHE A 308 -18.74 16.23 -18.67
C PHE A 308 -17.28 15.79 -18.53
N LEU A 309 -16.94 15.05 -17.46
CA LEU A 309 -15.60 14.48 -17.25
C LEU A 309 -15.23 13.52 -18.38
N MET A 310 -16.16 12.71 -18.87
CA MET A 310 -15.92 11.79 -19.98
C MET A 310 -15.51 12.54 -21.25
N CYS A 311 -16.25 13.61 -21.60
CA CYS A 311 -15.91 14.45 -22.76
C CYS A 311 -14.56 15.16 -22.55
N TRP A 312 -14.27 15.63 -21.34
CA TRP A 312 -13.00 16.26 -21.00
C TRP A 312 -11.81 15.30 -21.10
N VAL A 313 -11.93 14.08 -20.58
CA VAL A 313 -10.89 13.04 -20.65
C VAL A 313 -10.56 12.69 -22.10
N HIS A 314 -11.58 12.55 -22.95
CA HIS A 314 -11.39 12.20 -24.35
C HIS A 314 -10.55 13.24 -25.13
N GLU A 315 -10.62 14.52 -24.78
CA GLU A 315 -9.84 15.58 -25.44
C GLU A 315 -8.40 15.74 -24.94
N LYS A 316 -8.02 15.11 -23.81
CA LYS A 316 -6.69 15.28 -23.23
C LYS A 316 -5.68 14.28 -23.78
N SER A 317 -4.40 14.68 -23.76
CA SER A 317 -3.30 13.82 -24.18
C SER A 317 -3.11 12.64 -23.22
N GLY A 318 -2.62 11.51 -23.74
CA GLY A 318 -2.41 10.29 -22.95
C GLY A 318 -1.39 10.44 -21.80
N GLU A 319 -0.42 11.34 -21.96
CA GLU A 319 0.64 11.57 -20.95
C GLU A 319 0.11 12.19 -19.64
N ALA A 320 -1.03 12.90 -19.70
CA ALA A 320 -1.63 13.54 -18.54
C ALA A 320 -2.03 12.53 -17.45
N TRP A 321 -2.46 11.34 -17.85
CA TRP A 321 -2.94 10.29 -16.93
C TRP A 321 -1.79 9.62 -16.20
N SER A 322 -0.70 9.32 -16.91
CA SER A 322 0.53 8.79 -16.30
C SER A 322 1.14 9.77 -15.29
N SER A 323 1.07 11.08 -15.56
CA SER A 323 1.50 12.11 -14.63
C SER A 323 0.63 12.16 -13.39
N LEU A 324 -0.71 12.06 -13.54
CA LEU A 324 -1.64 12.01 -12.42
C LEU A 324 -1.45 10.74 -11.58
N ALA A 325 -1.22 9.59 -12.21
CA ALA A 325 -0.89 8.33 -11.54
C ALA A 325 0.40 8.45 -10.71
N ALA A 326 1.44 9.11 -11.24
CA ALA A 326 2.69 9.35 -10.52
C ALA A 326 2.50 10.24 -9.28
N ILE A 327 1.61 11.24 -9.34
CA ILE A 327 1.25 12.08 -8.18
C ILE A 327 0.56 11.23 -7.10
N ILE A 328 -0.41 10.39 -7.48
CA ILE A 328 -1.10 9.49 -6.54
C ILE A 328 -0.13 8.49 -5.92
N ASP A 329 0.78 7.90 -6.69
CA ASP A 329 1.81 7.01 -6.16
C ASP A 329 2.75 7.70 -5.17
N LEU A 330 3.07 8.97 -5.42
CA LEU A 330 3.88 9.77 -4.50
C LEU A 330 3.12 10.04 -3.20
N GLU A 331 1.84 10.41 -3.28
CA GLU A 331 0.99 10.62 -2.11
C GLU A 331 0.72 9.32 -1.36
N LYS A 332 0.52 8.19 -2.04
CA LYS A 332 0.42 6.87 -1.42
C LYS A 332 1.69 6.54 -0.64
N LYS A 333 2.86 6.68 -1.28
CA LYS A 333 4.17 6.48 -0.60
C LYS A 333 4.35 7.46 0.56
N SER A 334 3.80 8.66 0.43
CA SER A 334 3.75 9.64 1.51
C SER A 334 2.88 9.10 2.65
N ILE A 335 1.64 8.69 2.40
CA ILE A 335 0.71 8.13 3.38
C ILE A 335 1.30 6.89 4.05
N ASP A 336 1.91 5.98 3.29
CA ASP A 336 2.65 4.81 3.79
C ASP A 336 3.84 5.20 4.69
N ALA A 337 4.54 6.29 4.36
CA ALA A 337 5.63 6.83 5.16
C ALA A 337 5.15 7.60 6.41
N THR A 338 4.02 8.31 6.37
CA THR A 338 3.37 8.96 7.53
C THR A 338 2.83 7.90 8.48
N ASN A 339 2.25 6.85 7.92
CA ASN A 339 1.78 5.66 8.62
C ASN A 339 2.94 4.73 9.03
N GLN A 340 4.20 5.16 9.05
CA GLN A 340 5.23 4.47 9.84
C GLN A 340 4.99 4.55 11.35
N GLY A 341 4.04 5.38 11.80
CA GLY A 341 3.38 5.22 13.10
C GLY A 341 2.57 3.91 13.22
N GLU A 342 1.98 3.44 12.11
CA GLU A 342 1.25 2.17 11.98
C GLU A 342 2.08 1.00 11.41
N SER A 343 3.18 1.25 10.68
CA SER A 343 4.19 0.22 10.35
C SER A 343 4.84 -0.31 11.63
N ARG A 344 4.94 0.51 12.68
CA ARG A 344 5.26 0.04 14.04
C ARG A 344 4.21 -0.95 14.56
N LYS A 345 2.92 -0.79 14.23
CA LYS A 345 1.82 -1.71 14.60
C LYS A 345 1.74 -2.94 13.68
N ALA A 346 2.13 -2.81 12.41
CA ALA A 346 2.25 -3.91 11.45
C ALA A 346 3.42 -4.83 11.82
N MET A 347 4.63 -4.30 12.05
CA MET A 347 5.77 -5.08 12.53
C MET A 347 5.48 -5.75 13.89
N GLN A 348 4.72 -5.09 14.76
CA GLN A 348 4.26 -5.66 16.04
C GLN A 348 3.31 -6.86 15.88
N THR A 349 2.60 -7.00 14.76
CA THR A 349 1.67 -8.11 14.52
C THR A 349 2.22 -9.16 13.56
N THR A 350 3.22 -8.82 12.74
CA THR A 350 3.90 -9.74 11.82
C THR A 350 5.16 -10.36 12.38
N LEU A 351 5.75 -9.83 13.47
CA LEU A 351 6.97 -10.38 14.09
C LEU A 351 6.92 -11.90 14.33
N PRO A 352 5.79 -12.51 14.76
CA PRO A 352 5.70 -13.97 14.92
C PRO A 352 5.82 -14.77 13.62
N ASN A 353 5.65 -14.14 12.46
CA ASN A 353 5.69 -14.78 11.15
C ASN A 353 7.09 -14.71 10.50
N GLU A 354 8.03 -13.99 11.12
CA GLU A 354 9.40 -13.85 10.60
C GLU A 354 10.28 -15.03 11.02
N GLU A 355 11.09 -15.56 10.09
CA GLU A 355 12.00 -16.67 10.40
C GLU A 355 13.23 -16.24 11.21
N ALA A 356 13.72 -15.03 10.96
CA ALA A 356 14.92 -14.46 11.59
C ALA A 356 14.86 -12.92 11.62
N VAL A 357 15.18 -12.31 12.76
CA VAL A 357 15.16 -10.84 12.93
C VAL A 357 16.44 -10.35 13.61
N VAL A 358 17.09 -9.34 13.04
CA VAL A 358 18.27 -8.70 13.64
C VAL A 358 17.89 -7.34 14.21
N PHE A 359 18.13 -7.13 15.49
CA PHE A 359 17.88 -5.89 16.21
C PHE A 359 19.19 -5.15 16.46
N VAL A 360 19.24 -3.88 16.05
CA VAL A 360 20.32 -2.93 16.38
C VAL A 360 19.72 -1.81 17.21
N VAL A 361 20.14 -1.69 18.47
CA VAL A 361 19.46 -0.82 19.45
C VAL A 361 20.46 0.03 20.22
N SER A 362 20.24 1.34 20.25
CA SER A 362 20.99 2.26 21.11
C SER A 362 20.30 2.49 22.46
N THR A 363 21.02 3.13 23.36
CA THR A 363 20.53 3.56 24.68
C THR A 363 20.64 5.07 24.77
N THR A 364 19.62 5.73 25.32
CA THR A 364 19.55 7.19 25.43
C THR A 364 19.38 7.62 26.88
N GLY A 365 19.89 8.81 27.24
CA GLY A 365 19.69 9.37 28.58
C GLY A 365 20.23 8.48 29.69
N GLN A 366 19.44 8.28 30.75
CA GLN A 366 19.80 7.51 31.95
C GLN A 366 19.51 6.01 31.80
N GLY A 367 19.91 5.40 30.68
CA GLY A 367 19.66 3.99 30.42
C GLY A 367 18.27 3.69 29.82
N ASP A 368 17.64 4.69 29.22
CA ASP A 368 16.35 4.58 28.55
C ASP A 368 16.49 4.11 27.10
N ILE A 369 15.37 3.63 26.56
CA ILE A 369 15.27 3.28 25.15
C ILE A 369 15.14 4.55 24.28
N PRO A 370 15.60 4.52 23.01
CA PRO A 370 15.45 5.65 22.10
C PRO A 370 13.99 5.98 21.84
N ASP A 371 13.69 7.25 21.55
CA ASP A 371 12.34 7.71 21.22
C ASP A 371 11.72 6.92 20.07
N SER A 372 12.53 6.56 19.07
CA SER A 372 12.11 5.74 17.92
C SER A 372 11.64 4.34 18.31
N MET A 373 12.08 3.82 19.45
CA MET A 373 11.75 2.48 19.97
C MET A 373 10.58 2.50 20.97
N LYS A 374 10.22 3.66 21.57
CA LYS A 374 9.22 3.76 22.65
C LYS A 374 7.89 3.08 22.38
N VAL A 375 7.40 3.13 21.13
CA VAL A 375 6.13 2.49 20.74
C VAL A 375 6.29 0.96 20.71
N PHE A 376 7.34 0.47 20.06
CA PHE A 376 7.65 -0.97 19.96
C PHE A 376 7.89 -1.60 21.34
N TRP A 377 8.65 -0.92 22.20
CA TRP A 377 8.90 -1.40 23.56
C TRP A 377 7.63 -1.49 24.41
N ARG A 378 6.77 -0.46 24.37
CA ARG A 378 5.47 -0.49 25.07
C ARG A 378 4.60 -1.65 24.60
N PHE A 379 4.63 -1.96 23.31
CA PHE A 379 3.92 -3.12 22.77
C PHE A 379 4.47 -4.43 23.33
N LEU A 380 5.80 -4.63 23.28
CA LEU A 380 6.41 -5.86 23.81
C LEU A 380 6.12 -6.06 25.30
N LEU A 381 5.86 -5.00 26.07
CA LEU A 381 5.53 -5.08 27.50
C LEU A 381 4.04 -5.36 27.81
N GLN A 382 3.17 -5.51 26.80
CA GLN A 382 1.75 -5.79 27.04
C GLN A 382 1.54 -7.16 27.69
N LYS A 383 0.63 -7.22 28.69
CA LYS A 383 0.36 -8.43 29.50
C LYS A 383 -0.39 -9.53 28.74
N ASN A 384 -1.05 -9.20 27.63
CA ASN A 384 -1.77 -10.15 26.78
C ASN A 384 -0.85 -10.95 25.84
N LEU A 385 0.43 -10.60 25.74
CA LEU A 385 1.41 -11.36 24.97
C LEU A 385 1.83 -12.61 25.75
N SER A 386 1.54 -13.78 25.19
CA SER A 386 1.91 -15.06 25.79
C SER A 386 3.42 -15.32 25.72
N GLN A 387 3.93 -16.20 26.57
CA GLN A 387 5.33 -16.66 26.53
C GLN A 387 5.70 -17.43 25.27
N ASN A 388 4.73 -17.79 24.43
CA ASN A 388 4.94 -18.47 23.14
C ASN A 388 4.72 -17.55 21.95
N TRP A 389 4.57 -16.25 22.16
CA TRP A 389 4.18 -15.32 21.11
C TRP A 389 5.22 -15.23 19.98
N LEU A 390 6.51 -15.39 20.30
CA LEU A 390 7.62 -15.45 19.34
C LEU A 390 8.14 -16.88 19.10
N LYS A 391 7.34 -17.89 19.40
CA LYS A 391 7.75 -19.28 19.19
C LYS A 391 8.01 -19.53 17.70
N GLY A 392 9.25 -19.91 17.38
CA GLY A 392 9.71 -20.15 16.01
C GLY A 392 10.49 -18.98 15.41
N VAL A 393 10.43 -17.79 16.02
CA VAL A 393 11.20 -16.62 15.59
C VAL A 393 12.61 -16.71 16.14
N ARG A 394 13.60 -16.62 15.25
CA ARG A 394 15.01 -16.54 15.62
C ARG A 394 15.45 -15.09 15.64
N TYR A 395 16.29 -14.69 16.58
CA TYR A 395 16.69 -13.28 16.68
C TYR A 395 18.15 -13.07 17.04
N ALA A 396 18.71 -11.92 16.67
CA ALA A 396 20.03 -11.48 17.14
C ALA A 396 19.95 -10.02 17.61
N VAL A 397 20.67 -9.66 18.67
CA VAL A 397 20.67 -8.30 19.22
C VAL A 397 22.09 -7.76 19.29
N PHE A 398 22.33 -6.63 18.62
CA PHE A 398 23.51 -5.80 18.84
C PHE A 398 23.08 -4.50 19.53
N GLY A 399 23.75 -4.16 20.62
CA GLY A 399 23.40 -3.03 21.46
C GLY A 399 24.48 -1.98 21.58
N LEU A 400 24.11 -0.72 21.63
CA LEU A 400 24.93 0.36 22.18
C LEU A 400 24.34 0.73 23.54
N GLY A 401 24.83 0.10 24.60
CA GLY A 401 24.35 0.27 25.98
C GLY A 401 23.25 -0.71 26.45
N ASP A 402 22.65 -0.41 27.61
CA ASP A 402 21.81 -1.34 28.37
C ASP A 402 20.41 -1.65 27.79
N SER A 403 19.88 -0.81 26.89
CA SER A 403 18.58 -1.05 26.25
C SER A 403 18.52 -2.38 25.49
N ALA A 404 19.66 -2.82 24.93
CA ALA A 404 19.77 -4.11 24.27
C ALA A 404 19.64 -5.29 25.24
N LYS A 405 20.14 -5.17 26.49
CA LYS A 405 19.97 -6.22 27.51
C LYS A 405 18.49 -6.40 27.87
N LYS A 406 17.77 -5.28 28.02
CA LYS A 406 16.33 -5.28 28.30
C LYS A 406 15.55 -5.93 27.15
N LEU A 407 15.88 -5.58 25.91
CA LEU A 407 15.23 -6.14 24.72
C LEU A 407 15.50 -7.65 24.57
N ASP A 408 16.76 -8.05 24.63
CA ASP A 408 17.18 -9.45 24.52
C ASP A 408 16.46 -10.35 25.54
N LYS A 409 16.42 -9.93 26.81
CA LYS A 409 15.67 -10.63 27.85
C LYS A 409 14.18 -10.74 27.51
N ARG A 410 13.56 -9.64 27.05
CA ARG A 410 12.12 -9.64 26.76
C ARG A 410 11.75 -10.50 25.54
N LEU A 411 12.60 -10.54 24.51
CA LEU A 411 12.39 -11.40 23.34
C LEU A 411 12.46 -12.89 23.73
N SER A 412 13.42 -13.24 24.59
CA SER A 412 13.54 -14.58 25.18
C SER A 412 12.31 -14.94 26.02
N ASP A 413 11.85 -14.04 26.90
CA ASP A 413 10.64 -14.25 27.73
C ASP A 413 9.36 -14.48 26.90
N LEU A 414 9.33 -14.02 25.65
CA LEU A 414 8.22 -14.18 24.70
C LEU A 414 8.36 -15.42 23.80
N GLY A 415 9.40 -16.23 23.98
CA GLY A 415 9.60 -17.50 23.28
C GLY A 415 10.49 -17.43 22.04
N GLY A 416 11.13 -16.28 21.80
CA GLY A 416 12.11 -16.13 20.71
C GLY A 416 13.40 -16.89 20.99
N THR A 417 14.07 -17.37 19.94
CA THR A 417 15.34 -18.12 20.06
C THR A 417 16.52 -17.28 19.58
N PRO A 418 17.56 -17.04 20.40
CA PRO A 418 18.72 -16.28 19.95
C PRO A 418 19.54 -17.07 18.90
N ILE A 419 19.93 -16.40 17.81
CA ILE A 419 20.82 -16.93 16.78
C ILE A 419 22.27 -16.96 17.29
N ILE A 420 22.67 -15.88 17.95
CA ILE A 420 23.96 -15.71 18.63
C ILE A 420 23.75 -14.95 19.93
N GLU A 421 24.73 -15.02 20.82
CA GLU A 421 24.74 -14.20 22.02
C GLU A 421 24.73 -12.70 21.63
N ARG A 422 23.93 -11.93 22.37
CA ARG A 422 23.89 -10.47 22.24
C ARG A 422 25.28 -9.88 22.49
N SER A 423 25.72 -8.97 21.61
CA SER A 423 26.92 -8.16 21.81
C SER A 423 26.57 -6.71 22.17
N LEU A 424 27.48 -6.06 22.89
CA LEU A 424 27.35 -4.68 23.33
C LEU A 424 28.57 -3.89 22.82
N GLY A 425 28.32 -2.92 21.95
CA GLY A 425 29.31 -1.95 21.53
C GLY A 425 29.65 -0.98 22.65
N ASP A 426 30.94 -0.72 22.82
CA ASP A 426 31.48 0.26 23.76
C ASP A 426 32.25 1.33 22.99
N ASP A 427 31.73 2.56 22.97
CA ASP A 427 32.35 3.68 22.27
C ASP A 427 33.66 4.15 22.95
N GLN A 428 33.93 3.74 24.20
CA GLN A 428 35.16 4.04 24.92
C GLN A 428 36.29 3.04 24.65
N HIS A 429 36.00 1.93 23.97
CA HIS A 429 37.01 0.95 23.59
C HIS A 429 38.00 1.58 22.59
N PRO A 430 39.29 1.17 22.53
CA PRO A 430 40.27 1.74 21.58
C PRO A 430 39.87 1.64 20.09
N LEU A 431 39.06 0.63 19.76
CA LEU A 431 38.47 0.43 18.42
C LEU A 431 37.02 0.94 18.33
N GLY A 432 36.58 1.74 19.30
CA GLY A 432 35.18 2.10 19.52
C GLY A 432 34.27 0.87 19.58
N TYR A 433 33.01 1.09 19.23
CA TYR A 433 32.02 0.00 19.19
C TYR A 433 32.33 -1.08 18.15
N GLU A 434 33.18 -0.79 17.15
CA GLU A 434 33.57 -1.73 16.08
C GLU A 434 34.31 -2.95 16.67
N GLY A 435 35.08 -2.76 17.75
CA GLY A 435 35.77 -3.84 18.44
C GLY A 435 34.86 -4.97 18.94
N ALA A 436 33.58 -4.67 19.24
CA ALA A 436 32.58 -5.67 19.59
C ALA A 436 31.64 -6.03 18.42
N LEU A 437 31.51 -5.14 17.44
CA LEU A 437 30.65 -5.34 16.26
C LEU A 437 31.27 -6.32 15.27
N ASP A 438 32.55 -6.20 14.94
CA ASP A 438 33.16 -7.00 13.87
C ASP A 438 33.24 -8.50 14.21
N PRO A 439 33.64 -8.91 15.43
CA PRO A 439 33.59 -10.31 15.83
C PRO A 439 32.15 -10.85 15.88
N TRP A 440 31.20 -9.99 16.27
CA TRP A 440 29.78 -10.33 16.33
C TRP A 440 29.18 -10.52 14.94
N LEU A 441 29.46 -9.63 13.99
CA LEU A 441 29.06 -9.77 12.58
C LEU A 441 29.65 -11.03 11.96
N SER A 442 30.94 -11.29 12.17
CA SER A 442 31.61 -12.51 11.68
C SER A 442 30.90 -13.78 12.18
N SER A 443 30.54 -13.79 13.46
CA SER A 443 29.81 -14.90 14.07
C SER A 443 28.38 -15.02 13.54
N LEU A 444 27.68 -13.89 13.39
CA LEU A 444 26.32 -13.84 12.86
C LEU A 444 26.26 -14.41 11.45
N TRP A 445 27.10 -13.90 10.55
CA TRP A 445 27.14 -14.33 9.16
C TRP A 445 27.47 -15.81 9.02
N ARG A 446 28.42 -16.31 9.83
CA ARG A 446 28.74 -17.74 9.86
C ARG A 446 27.51 -18.60 10.18
N ILE A 447 26.72 -18.21 11.18
CA ILE A 447 25.53 -18.98 11.57
C ILE A 447 24.38 -18.81 10.56
N LEU A 448 24.15 -17.59 10.05
CA LEU A 448 23.13 -17.35 9.02
C LEU A 448 23.39 -18.17 7.75
N ASN A 449 24.65 -18.27 7.32
CA ASN A 449 25.05 -19.10 6.18
C ASN A 449 24.79 -20.59 6.42
N GLN A 450 24.98 -21.08 7.65
CA GLN A 450 24.68 -22.46 8.02
C GLN A 450 23.16 -22.73 8.06
N MET A 451 22.38 -21.73 8.46
CA MET A 451 20.92 -21.85 8.58
C MET A 451 20.20 -21.79 7.23
N SER A 452 20.72 -21.02 6.26
CA SER A 452 20.14 -20.92 4.92
C SER A 452 21.22 -20.85 3.82
N PRO A 453 21.84 -21.99 3.48
CA PRO A 453 22.95 -22.03 2.52
C PRO A 453 22.57 -21.57 1.10
N THR A 454 21.29 -21.70 0.73
CA THR A 454 20.76 -21.33 -0.59
C THR A 454 20.46 -19.84 -0.74
N VAL A 455 20.29 -19.11 0.37
CA VAL A 455 20.04 -17.64 0.36
C VAL A 455 21.36 -16.89 0.43
N PHE A 456 22.32 -17.40 1.20
CA PHE A 456 23.62 -16.77 1.41
C PHE A 456 24.75 -17.52 0.67
N VAL A 457 24.53 -17.79 -0.62
CA VAL A 457 25.43 -18.58 -1.50
C VAL A 457 26.86 -18.01 -1.58
N ARG A 458 27.06 -16.74 -1.23
CA ARG A 458 28.39 -16.13 -1.07
C ARG A 458 28.68 -15.92 0.39
N GLY A 459 29.22 -16.95 1.04
CA GLY A 459 29.80 -16.80 2.37
C GLY A 459 30.93 -15.78 2.32
N ILE A 460 31.04 -14.98 3.38
CA ILE A 460 32.15 -14.00 3.59
C ILE A 460 33.54 -14.67 3.54
N ALA A 461 33.60 -16.00 3.64
CA ALA A 461 34.84 -16.77 3.55
C ALA A 461 35.38 -16.97 2.11
N ASP A 462 34.58 -16.72 1.06
CA ASP A 462 34.97 -16.81 -0.35
C ASP A 462 34.95 -15.41 -1.02
N VAL A 463 35.30 -14.37 -0.26
CA VAL A 463 35.67 -13.07 -0.85
C VAL A 463 37.08 -13.21 -1.41
N ASP A 464 37.16 -13.99 -2.49
CA ASP A 464 38.35 -14.22 -3.27
C ASP A 464 38.87 -12.89 -3.81
N SER A 465 40.18 -12.84 -4.03
CA SER A 465 40.99 -11.65 -4.37
C SER A 465 40.66 -10.99 -5.73
N ALA A 466 39.45 -11.21 -6.26
CA ALA A 466 38.98 -10.80 -7.57
C ALA A 466 37.57 -10.14 -7.56
N MET A 467 37.13 -9.54 -6.44
CA MET A 467 35.89 -8.74 -6.43
C MET A 467 36.12 -7.34 -6.98
N GLU A 468 36.03 -7.20 -8.31
CA GLU A 468 35.92 -5.90 -9.00
C GLU A 468 34.52 -5.27 -8.90
N ILE A 469 33.51 -5.91 -8.28
CA ILE A 469 32.15 -5.36 -8.23
C ILE A 469 31.44 -5.79 -6.95
N LEU A 470 31.62 -5.06 -5.84
CA LEU A 470 30.95 -5.38 -4.56
C LEU A 470 29.72 -4.54 -4.22
N VAL A 471 29.45 -3.41 -4.87
CA VAL A 471 28.22 -2.66 -4.56
C VAL A 471 27.68 -1.97 -5.81
N HIS A 472 26.52 -2.41 -6.30
CA HIS A 472 25.75 -1.56 -7.20
C HIS A 472 25.36 -0.30 -6.41
N PRO A 473 25.67 0.92 -6.90
CA PRO A 473 25.41 2.12 -6.14
C PRO A 473 23.90 2.23 -5.87
N LYS A 474 23.52 2.32 -4.59
CA LYS A 474 22.12 2.44 -4.15
C LYS A 474 21.48 3.75 -4.59
N PHE A 475 22.29 4.73 -4.92
CA PHE A 475 21.88 6.06 -5.36
C PHE A 475 22.58 6.42 -6.68
N GLN A 476 21.88 7.15 -7.53
CA GLN A 476 22.39 7.80 -8.73
C GLN A 476 22.45 9.31 -8.50
N VAL A 477 23.47 9.96 -9.04
CA VAL A 477 23.62 11.42 -9.02
C VAL A 477 23.44 11.93 -10.44
N ILE A 478 22.47 12.81 -10.65
CA ILE A 478 22.17 13.45 -11.93
C ILE A 478 22.74 14.87 -11.89
N TYR A 479 23.57 15.22 -12.87
CA TYR A 479 24.11 16.56 -13.06
C TYR A 479 23.23 17.35 -14.02
N HIS A 480 23.06 18.64 -13.75
CA HIS A 480 22.23 19.54 -14.55
C HIS A 480 23.06 20.68 -15.14
N GLU A 481 22.74 21.08 -16.38
CA GLU A 481 23.36 22.23 -17.06
C GLU A 481 22.78 23.55 -16.54
N ALA A 482 23.61 24.60 -16.48
CA ALA A 482 23.31 25.86 -15.80
C ALA A 482 22.15 26.65 -16.42
N ASP A 483 21.80 26.41 -17.68
CA ASP A 483 20.94 27.30 -18.47
C ASP A 483 19.42 27.15 -18.19
N ASN A 484 18.99 26.19 -17.35
CA ASN A 484 17.56 25.87 -17.18
C ASN A 484 17.02 25.93 -15.73
N LEU A 485 17.76 26.46 -14.75
CA LEU A 485 17.57 26.00 -13.36
C LEU A 485 16.84 26.87 -12.34
N LEU A 486 16.40 28.10 -12.63
CA LEU A 486 15.52 28.84 -11.70
C LEU A 486 14.56 29.81 -12.41
N PRO A 487 13.27 29.87 -12.04
CA PRO A 487 12.46 31.07 -12.22
C PRO A 487 13.02 32.18 -11.34
N ASN A 488 13.34 33.34 -11.93
CA ASN A 488 13.65 34.56 -11.20
C ASN A 488 12.41 35.01 -10.41
N SER A 489 12.24 34.58 -9.15
CA SER A 489 11.30 35.18 -8.22
C SER A 489 12.06 36.03 -7.21
N SER A 490 12.31 37.29 -7.58
CA SER A 490 12.99 38.32 -6.80
C SER A 490 12.10 38.93 -5.71
N SER A 491 11.41 38.10 -4.92
CA SER A 491 10.51 38.59 -3.85
C SER A 491 10.50 37.75 -2.56
N ALA A 492 11.33 36.71 -2.44
CA ALA A 492 11.47 35.95 -1.19
C ALA A 492 12.49 36.65 -0.28
N SER A 493 12.22 36.69 1.04
CA SER A 493 13.21 37.17 2.02
C SER A 493 14.43 36.26 2.02
N ASP A 494 15.62 36.79 2.33
CA ASP A 494 16.87 36.04 2.34
C ASP A 494 16.80 34.74 3.18
N LEU A 495 16.02 34.76 4.26
CA LEU A 495 15.78 33.61 5.14
C LEU A 495 14.95 32.50 4.47
N GLU A 496 13.94 32.84 3.69
CA GLU A 496 13.08 31.85 3.01
C GLU A 496 13.86 31.12 1.91
N CYS A 497 14.77 31.84 1.22
CA CYS A 497 15.71 31.25 0.27
C CYS A 497 16.67 30.25 0.94
N VAL A 498 17.26 30.63 2.08
CA VAL A 498 18.13 29.73 2.87
C VAL A 498 17.34 28.50 3.33
N TRP A 499 16.11 28.69 3.79
CA TRP A 499 15.25 27.61 4.27
C TRP A 499 14.94 26.59 3.17
N LEU A 500 14.59 27.06 1.97
CA LEU A 500 14.36 26.22 0.80
C LEU A 500 15.61 25.45 0.38
N GLN A 501 16.80 26.06 0.45
CA GLN A 501 18.06 25.39 0.11
C GLN A 501 18.38 24.25 1.08
N ILE A 502 18.25 24.48 2.39
CA ILE A 502 18.47 23.45 3.41
C ILE A 502 17.52 22.28 3.21
N GLU A 503 16.24 22.58 3.03
CA GLU A 503 15.22 21.56 2.82
C GLU A 503 15.50 20.72 1.57
N ARG A 504 15.80 21.37 0.43
CA ARG A 504 16.12 20.67 -0.83
C ARG A 504 17.32 19.76 -0.67
N ALA A 505 18.41 20.23 -0.05
CA ALA A 505 19.61 19.44 0.15
C ALA A 505 19.32 18.22 1.04
N ARG A 506 18.69 18.42 2.20
CA ARG A 506 18.40 17.34 3.16
C ARG A 506 17.40 16.32 2.63
N PHE A 507 16.46 16.76 1.79
CA PHE A 507 15.53 15.87 1.11
C PHE A 507 16.25 14.87 0.18
N MET A 508 17.32 15.31 -0.48
CA MET A 508 18.15 14.46 -1.35
C MET A 508 19.15 13.59 -0.59
N SER A 509 19.31 13.78 0.72
CA SER A 509 20.23 13.00 1.55
C SER A 509 19.69 11.57 1.74
N PRO A 510 20.56 10.55 1.70
CA PRO A 510 20.18 9.18 2.05
C PRO A 510 19.85 8.99 3.54
N ALA A 511 20.09 10.00 4.38
CA ALA A 511 19.77 9.95 5.80
C ALA A 511 18.25 9.98 6.04
N LYS A 512 17.76 9.08 6.90
CA LYS A 512 16.35 9.04 7.30
C LYS A 512 16.09 10.13 8.34
N PHE A 513 15.49 11.24 7.93
CA PHE A 513 14.96 12.25 8.85
C PHE A 513 13.47 11.99 9.13
N GLY A 514 12.98 12.31 10.34
CA GLY A 514 11.53 12.42 10.55
C GLY A 514 10.96 13.50 9.64
N ARG A 515 9.68 13.38 9.20
CA ARG A 515 9.03 14.35 8.29
C ARG A 515 9.20 15.81 8.74
N ASP A 516 9.12 16.05 10.05
CA ASP A 516 9.25 17.39 10.64
C ASP A 516 10.71 17.86 10.81
N LYS A 517 11.70 16.99 10.57
CA LYS A 517 13.13 17.28 10.77
C LYS A 517 13.87 17.70 9.49
N LEU A 518 13.23 17.64 8.33
CA LEU A 518 13.83 18.06 7.06
C LEU A 518 13.97 19.59 6.97
N ARG A 519 13.05 20.32 7.62
CA ARG A 519 13.06 21.77 7.75
C ARG A 519 13.52 22.17 9.15
N PRO A 520 14.41 23.17 9.29
CA PRO A 520 14.61 23.82 10.58
C PRO A 520 13.29 24.39 11.10
N HIS A 521 12.95 24.11 12.36
CA HIS A 521 11.71 24.60 12.99
C HIS A 521 11.70 26.12 13.16
N CYS A 522 12.87 26.74 13.28
CA CYS A 522 13.04 28.18 13.38
C CYS A 522 14.47 28.58 13.00
N PHE A 523 14.66 29.86 12.71
CA PHE A 523 15.98 30.48 12.69
C PHE A 523 16.22 31.27 13.97
N LEU A 524 17.41 31.09 14.52
CA LEU A 524 17.87 31.75 15.73
C LEU A 524 19.10 32.60 15.41
N GLN A 525 19.04 33.88 15.74
CA GLN A 525 20.20 34.77 15.63
C GLN A 525 20.99 34.70 16.93
N MET A 526 22.27 34.32 16.87
CA MET A 526 23.14 34.42 18.05
C MET A 526 23.44 35.89 18.33
N ILE A 527 22.90 36.43 19.42
CA ILE A 527 23.06 37.82 19.84
C ILE A 527 24.24 38.00 20.81
N LYS A 528 24.72 36.91 21.42
CA LYS A 528 25.84 36.94 22.34
C LYS A 528 26.59 35.63 22.37
N LYS A 529 27.92 35.71 22.48
CA LYS A 529 28.82 34.60 22.78
C LYS A 529 29.84 35.06 23.81
N LYS A 530 29.88 34.41 24.98
CA LYS A 530 30.82 34.73 26.06
C LYS A 530 31.60 33.48 26.44
N LEU A 531 32.92 33.53 26.37
CA LEU A 531 33.78 32.46 26.88
C LEU A 531 33.66 32.42 28.42
N LEU A 532 33.37 31.24 28.96
CA LEU A 532 33.26 30.99 30.40
C LEU A 532 34.56 30.42 30.97
N THR A 533 35.35 29.73 30.15
CA THR A 533 36.66 29.22 30.51
C THR A 533 37.73 30.31 30.44
N ARG A 534 38.78 30.15 31.26
CA ARG A 534 39.94 31.04 31.22
C ARG A 534 40.77 30.75 29.98
N VAL A 535 41.42 31.78 29.45
CA VAL A 535 42.38 31.65 28.35
C VAL A 535 43.48 30.66 28.74
N GLY A 536 43.77 29.70 27.86
CA GLY A 536 44.78 28.65 28.08
C GLY A 536 44.24 27.38 28.75
N CYS A 537 42.94 27.28 29.04
CA CYS A 537 42.32 26.00 29.38
C CYS A 537 42.24 25.12 28.13
N GLY A 538 42.51 23.81 28.23
CA GLY A 538 42.44 22.88 27.09
C GLY A 538 41.02 22.58 26.58
N LYS A 539 40.00 23.26 27.10
CA LYS A 539 38.59 23.15 26.69
C LYS A 539 37.94 24.52 26.70
N ASP A 540 37.20 24.83 25.65
CA ASP A 540 36.40 26.05 25.55
C ASP A 540 34.95 25.78 25.92
N VAL A 541 34.46 26.45 26.96
CA VAL A 541 33.04 26.44 27.32
C VAL A 541 32.50 27.85 27.10
N CYS A 542 31.44 27.98 26.31
CA CYS A 542 30.85 29.28 25.99
C CYS A 542 29.38 29.36 26.41
N HIS A 543 28.98 30.54 26.84
CA HIS A 543 27.59 30.95 27.00
C HIS A 543 27.13 31.63 25.71
N VAL A 544 26.00 31.19 25.17
CA VAL A 544 25.40 31.75 23.96
C VAL A 544 23.97 32.20 24.23
N GLU A 545 23.58 33.34 23.65
CA GLU A 545 22.21 33.85 23.72
C GLU A 545 21.67 33.97 22.30
N PHE A 546 20.41 33.58 22.10
CA PHE A 546 19.75 33.56 20.81
C PHE A 546 18.50 34.43 20.83
N GLU A 547 18.29 35.20 19.77
CA GLU A 547 17.04 35.88 19.44
C GLU A 547 16.27 35.06 18.39
N VAL A 548 14.96 34.93 18.58
CA VAL A 548 14.10 34.13 17.72
C VAL A 548 13.66 34.97 16.51
N LEU A 549 14.08 34.59 15.31
CA LEU A 549 13.72 35.30 14.08
C LEU A 549 12.38 34.84 13.49
N SER A 550 11.99 33.59 13.76
CA SER A 550 10.77 32.98 13.23
C SER A 550 9.66 32.94 14.31
N PRO A 551 8.46 33.50 14.07
CA PRO A 551 7.39 33.47 15.07
C PRO A 551 6.94 32.03 15.36
N GLY A 552 6.72 31.69 16.62
CA GLY A 552 6.09 30.42 17.04
C GLY A 552 6.92 29.48 17.91
N MET A 553 8.21 29.74 18.14
CA MET A 553 9.01 28.90 19.04
C MET A 553 8.58 29.09 20.50
N ARG A 554 8.33 27.98 21.20
CA ARG A 554 8.05 27.92 22.64
C ARG A 554 9.01 26.91 23.26
N TYR A 555 9.52 27.21 24.45
CA TYR A 555 10.36 26.30 25.21
C TYR A 555 10.11 26.50 26.72
N GLN A 556 10.48 25.50 27.51
CA GLN A 556 10.50 25.51 28.95
C GLN A 556 11.91 25.27 29.47
N VAL A 557 12.17 25.67 30.72
CA VAL A 557 13.46 25.39 31.37
C VAL A 557 13.64 23.88 31.48
N GLY A 558 14.73 23.37 30.92
CA GLY A 558 15.04 21.94 30.86
C GLY A 558 14.86 21.32 29.47
N ASP A 559 14.27 22.04 28.52
CA ASP A 559 14.21 21.61 27.13
C ASP A 559 15.60 21.59 26.47
N ALA A 560 15.75 20.77 25.44
CA ALA A 560 16.97 20.68 24.63
C ALA A 560 16.81 21.41 23.30
N LEU A 561 17.82 22.21 22.93
CA LEU A 561 17.91 22.85 21.61
C LEU A 561 18.73 21.98 20.66
N GLU A 562 18.09 21.41 19.63
CA GLU A 562 18.77 20.70 18.54
C GLU A 562 19.27 21.72 17.51
N VAL A 563 20.60 21.82 17.37
CA VAL A 563 21.24 22.72 16.40
C VAL A 563 21.63 21.92 15.17
N LEU A 564 21.22 22.39 13.99
CA LEU A 564 21.66 21.82 12.72
C LEU A 564 23.04 22.41 12.35
N PRO A 565 24.13 21.63 12.35
CA PRO A 565 25.43 22.13 11.96
C PRO A 565 25.58 22.19 10.43
N SER A 566 26.47 23.06 9.96
CA SER A 566 27.08 22.97 8.64
C SER A 566 28.54 22.50 8.77
N GLN A 567 29.08 21.90 7.73
CA GLN A 567 30.50 21.49 7.70
C GLN A 567 31.43 22.70 7.65
N ASP A 568 32.65 22.53 8.18
CA ASP A 568 33.69 23.55 8.07
C ASP A 568 34.01 23.83 6.59
N PRO A 569 34.01 25.10 6.13
CA PRO A 569 34.26 25.43 4.73
C PRO A 569 35.60 24.91 4.19
N SER A 570 36.63 24.86 5.03
CA SER A 570 37.95 24.35 4.64
C SER A 570 37.91 22.83 4.44
N ALA A 571 37.17 22.11 5.28
CA ALA A 571 36.94 20.68 5.12
C ALA A 571 36.13 20.37 3.85
N VAL A 572 35.10 21.16 3.55
CA VAL A 572 34.31 21.03 2.30
C VAL A 572 35.19 21.23 1.08
N GLU A 573 36.03 22.26 1.08
CA GLU A 573 36.95 22.54 -0.02
C GLU A 573 37.96 21.41 -0.20
N ALA A 574 38.58 20.93 0.89
CA ALA A 574 39.50 19.80 0.84
C ALA A 574 38.83 18.52 0.30
N PHE A 575 37.59 18.24 0.70
CA PHE A 575 36.82 17.09 0.21
C PHE A 575 36.51 17.20 -1.29
N ILE A 576 36.02 18.36 -1.75
CA ILE A 576 35.68 18.61 -3.16
C ILE A 576 36.93 18.47 -4.04
N GLN A 577 38.05 19.06 -3.62
CA GLN A 577 39.33 18.94 -4.32
C GLN A 577 39.82 17.49 -4.36
N ARG A 578 39.77 16.78 -3.23
CA ARG A 578 40.24 15.40 -3.13
C ARG A 578 39.45 14.43 -4.01
N CYS A 579 38.16 14.71 -4.22
CA CYS A 579 37.26 13.92 -5.05
C CYS A 579 37.18 14.41 -6.51
N ASN A 580 37.90 15.49 -6.87
CA ASN A 580 37.86 16.11 -8.20
C ASN A 580 36.42 16.46 -8.66
N LEU A 581 35.64 17.06 -7.75
CA LEU A 581 34.25 17.45 -8.02
C LEU A 581 34.15 18.93 -8.40
N ASN A 582 33.19 19.28 -9.25
CA ASN A 582 32.88 20.69 -9.53
C ASN A 582 31.90 21.24 -8.47
N PRO A 583 32.30 22.21 -7.63
CA PRO A 583 31.45 22.75 -6.57
C PRO A 583 30.19 23.47 -7.07
N ASP A 584 30.24 24.04 -8.28
CA ASP A 584 29.17 24.85 -8.86
C ASP A 584 28.18 24.04 -9.70
N SER A 585 28.43 22.74 -9.88
CA SER A 585 27.47 21.87 -10.55
C SER A 585 26.18 21.74 -9.75
N TYR A 586 25.05 21.80 -10.46
CA TYR A 586 23.74 21.51 -9.89
C TYR A 586 23.49 20.01 -9.99
N ILE A 587 23.09 19.40 -8.87
CA ILE A 587 22.89 17.96 -8.77
C ILE A 587 21.52 17.59 -8.21
N THR A 588 21.04 16.41 -8.60
CA THR A 588 19.95 15.69 -7.93
C THR A 588 20.43 14.29 -7.57
N VAL A 589 20.34 13.92 -6.31
CA VAL A 589 20.64 12.56 -5.84
C VAL A 589 19.32 11.78 -5.82
N LEU A 590 19.27 10.56 -6.34
CA LEU A 590 18.07 9.71 -6.40
C LEU A 590 18.42 8.26 -6.06
N PRO A 591 17.51 7.46 -5.46
CA PRO A 591 17.71 6.02 -5.36
C PRO A 591 17.80 5.37 -6.75
N LYS A 592 18.79 4.50 -6.98
CA LYS A 592 18.90 3.70 -8.20
C LYS A 592 17.89 2.56 -8.06
N ARG A 593 16.85 2.50 -8.91
CA ARG A 593 15.83 1.44 -8.86
C ARG A 593 16.50 0.07 -9.03
N VAL A 594 16.71 -0.63 -7.93
CA VAL A 594 16.86 -2.08 -7.86
C VAL A 594 15.92 -2.51 -6.74
N GLU A 595 15.04 -3.45 -7.07
CA GLU A 595 14.12 -4.13 -6.17
C GLU A 595 14.80 -4.42 -4.83
N ILE A 596 14.37 -3.72 -3.76
CA ILE A 596 14.23 -4.17 -2.38
C ILE A 596 13.57 -3.02 -1.62
N GLU A 597 12.46 -3.38 -0.98
CA GLU A 597 11.61 -2.58 -0.11
C GLU A 597 12.42 -1.76 0.90
N SER A 598 12.36 -0.43 0.79
CA SER A 598 12.75 0.48 1.86
C SER A 598 11.85 1.71 1.80
N PRO A 599 10.81 1.79 2.66
CA PRO A 599 9.88 2.90 2.68
C PRO A 599 10.57 4.10 3.34
N GLY A 600 10.74 5.20 2.61
CA GLY A 600 11.25 6.43 3.20
C GLY A 600 11.78 7.52 2.27
N PHE A 601 11.86 7.31 0.96
CA PHE A 601 12.33 8.35 0.05
C PHE A 601 11.18 8.95 -0.78
N PRO A 602 10.64 10.11 -0.39
CA PRO A 602 9.80 10.89 -1.29
C PRO A 602 10.63 11.35 -2.50
N SER A 603 10.02 11.44 -3.67
CA SER A 603 10.72 11.62 -4.95
C SER A 603 11.53 12.93 -5.02
N ASN A 604 12.86 12.83 -5.10
CA ASN A 604 13.81 13.96 -5.21
C ASN A 604 13.66 14.80 -6.50
N ALA A 605 12.66 14.49 -7.34
CA ALA A 605 12.39 15.19 -8.59
C ALA A 605 11.51 16.44 -8.45
N LEU A 606 10.76 16.61 -7.35
CA LEU A 606 9.77 17.70 -7.25
C LEU A 606 10.30 19.03 -6.69
N ARG A 607 11.59 19.13 -6.34
CA ARG A 607 12.13 20.31 -5.62
C ARG A 607 13.30 21.01 -6.29
N GLY A 608 13.67 20.62 -7.52
CA GLY A 608 14.76 21.22 -8.28
C GLY A 608 16.16 20.87 -7.73
N PRO A 609 17.21 20.99 -8.55
CA PRO A 609 18.55 20.62 -8.12
C PRO A 609 19.15 21.63 -7.13
N VAL A 610 20.17 21.19 -6.39
CA VAL A 610 20.97 22.06 -5.51
C VAL A 610 22.43 22.06 -5.97
N LYS A 611 23.18 23.10 -5.60
CA LYS A 611 24.63 23.11 -5.84
C LYS A 611 25.30 21.96 -5.08
N LEU A 612 26.23 21.28 -5.73
CA LEU A 612 27.00 20.18 -5.16
C LEU A 612 27.68 20.59 -3.85
N ARG A 613 28.28 21.78 -3.82
CA ARG A 613 28.87 22.35 -2.59
C ARG A 613 27.88 22.40 -1.43
N SER A 614 26.68 22.95 -1.67
CA SER A 614 25.64 23.08 -0.65
C SER A 614 25.12 21.71 -0.18
N PHE A 615 25.06 20.73 -1.08
CA PHE A 615 24.71 19.36 -0.69
C PHE A 615 25.74 18.75 0.26
N VAL A 616 27.03 18.86 -0.06
CA VAL A 616 28.13 18.36 0.79
C VAL A 616 28.10 19.07 2.15
N GLU A 617 28.03 20.40 2.15
CA GLU A 617 28.09 21.23 3.36
C GLU A 617 26.95 20.95 4.35
N LEU A 618 25.74 20.70 3.84
CA LEU A 618 24.53 20.61 4.67
C LEU A 618 24.10 19.18 5.00
N THR A 619 24.66 18.17 4.32
CA THR A 619 24.13 16.79 4.43
C THR A 619 25.18 15.70 4.65
N MET A 620 26.45 15.95 4.35
CA MET A 620 27.50 14.95 4.47
C MET A 620 28.36 15.21 5.70
N ASP A 621 28.56 14.16 6.50
CA ASP A 621 29.56 14.18 7.55
C ASP A 621 30.93 13.80 6.96
N ILE A 622 31.71 14.81 6.59
CA ILE A 622 33.01 14.63 5.93
C ILE A 622 34.20 14.80 6.88
N ALA A 623 33.98 15.32 8.09
CA ALA A 623 35.06 15.71 8.98
C ALA A 623 34.81 15.45 10.48
N SER A 624 33.57 15.17 10.91
CA SER A 624 33.26 15.09 12.34
C SER A 624 33.44 13.70 12.93
N ALA A 625 33.26 12.64 12.13
CA ALA A 625 33.49 11.26 12.54
C ALA A 625 34.71 10.66 11.83
N SER A 626 35.44 9.78 12.52
CA SER A 626 36.41 8.90 11.87
C SER A 626 35.69 8.03 10.82
N PRO A 627 36.23 7.91 9.60
CA PRO A 627 35.63 7.05 8.59
C PRO A 627 35.52 5.61 9.12
N ARG A 628 34.35 4.99 8.92
CA ARG A 628 34.09 3.60 9.33
C ARG A 628 35.04 2.64 8.63
N HIS A 629 35.41 1.53 9.26
CA HIS A 629 36.34 0.57 8.68
C HIS A 629 35.89 0.09 7.27
N TYR A 630 34.59 -0.18 7.11
CA TYR A 630 33.99 -0.56 5.82
C TYR A 630 34.23 0.45 4.69
N PHE A 631 34.42 1.75 4.99
CA PHE A 631 34.76 2.75 3.98
C PHE A 631 36.10 2.46 3.29
N PHE A 632 37.05 1.87 4.02
CA PHE A 632 38.36 1.48 3.49
C PHE A 632 38.36 0.09 2.85
N GLU A 633 37.40 -0.76 3.20
CA GLU A 633 37.22 -2.09 2.61
C GLU A 633 36.50 -2.02 1.25
N ALA A 634 35.68 -1.00 1.04
CA ALA A 634 35.00 -0.74 -0.22
C ALA A 634 36.02 -0.40 -1.33
N ARG A 635 36.48 -1.43 -2.05
CA ARG A 635 37.25 -1.27 -3.29
C ARG A 635 36.27 -0.84 -4.39
N ILE A 636 36.42 0.41 -4.86
CA ILE A 636 35.70 0.97 -6.03
C ILE A 636 36.49 0.64 -7.28
#